data_AF-A0A1V4HM65-F1
#
_entry.id   AF-A0A1V4HM65-F1
#
_cell.length_a   1.000
_cell.length_b   1.000
_cell.length_c   1.000
_cell.angle_alpha   90.00
_cell.angle_beta   90.00
_cell.angle_gamma   90.00
#
_symmetry.space_group_name_H-M   'P 1'
#
loop_
_entity.id
_entity.type
_entity.pdbx_description
1 polymer ?
#
loop_
_entity_poly.entity_id
_entity_poly.type
_entity_poly.pdbx_seq_one_letter_code
_entity_poly.pdbx_strand_id
1 'polypeptide(L)'
;MGKRLNEETRLQIVKEALAGIKVGVLARMYTIHPETIRGWIREHRDEITPDEIPLADEHVQELQRLQEVESRYEKAVKVLGEKELEIEILRELLKKKNPAYLKPTK
;
A
#
# COMPACT_ATOMS: atom_id res chain seq x y z
N MET A 1 22.81 13.46 10.14
CA MET A 1 22.21 14.73 9.66
C MET A 1 20.79 14.44 9.25
N GLY A 2 19.79 15.00 9.94
CA GLY A 2 18.38 14.79 9.58
C GLY A 2 18.11 15.38 8.20
N LYS A 3 17.48 14.60 7.31
CA LYS A 3 16.94 15.10 6.05
C LYS A 3 16.07 16.30 6.39
N ARG A 4 16.50 17.51 6.00
CA ARG A 4 15.61 18.68 6.02
C ARG A 4 14.50 18.35 5.02
N LEU A 5 13.34 17.96 5.53
CA LEU A 5 12.14 17.88 4.71
C LEU A 5 11.91 19.26 4.10
N ASN A 6 11.54 19.31 2.83
CA ASN A 6 11.21 20.56 2.16
C ASN A 6 10.04 21.24 2.91
N GLU A 7 10.08 22.56 3.04
CA GLU A 7 9.04 23.33 3.75
C GLU A 7 7.66 23.12 3.12
N GLU A 8 7.62 22.97 1.79
CA GLU A 8 6.43 22.61 1.04
C GLU A 8 5.82 21.27 1.48
N THR A 9 6.65 20.24 1.66
CA THR A 9 6.18 18.93 2.15
C THR A 9 5.68 19.02 3.59
N ARG A 10 6.29 19.86 4.42
CA ARG A 10 5.82 20.10 5.80
C ARG A 10 4.43 20.72 5.79
N LEU A 11 4.24 21.78 5.00
CA LEU A 11 2.96 22.46 4.87
C LEU A 11 1.88 21.52 4.32
N GLN A 12 2.22 20.69 3.34
CA GLN A 12 1.31 19.68 2.81
C GLN A 12 0.84 18.70 3.90
N ILE A 13 1.77 18.19 4.73
CA ILE A 13 1.42 17.29 5.84
C ILE A 13 0.46 17.96 6.84
N VAL A 14 0.65 19.25 7.12
CA VAL A 14 -0.25 19.99 8.01
C VAL A 14 -1.61 20.18 7.36
N LYS A 15 -1.68 20.54 6.08
CA LYS A 15 -2.94 20.66 5.31
C LYS A 15 -3.73 19.35 5.32
N GLU A 16 -3.06 18.23 5.07
CA GLU A 16 -3.63 16.88 5.13
C GLU A 16 -4.12 16.50 6.54
N ALA A 17 -3.38 16.88 7.59
CA ALA A 17 -3.82 16.67 8.97
C ALA A 17 -5.05 17.51 9.33
N LEU A 18 -5.12 18.76 8.86
CA LEU A 18 -6.26 19.64 9.05
C LEU A 18 -7.49 19.19 8.24
N ALA A 19 -7.27 18.52 7.09
CA ALA A 19 -8.32 17.87 6.30
C ALA A 19 -8.94 16.64 7.01
N GLY A 20 -8.40 16.22 8.17
CA GLY A 20 -8.96 15.17 9.01
C GLY A 20 -8.18 13.85 9.01
N ILE A 21 -7.02 13.79 8.34
CA ILE A 21 -6.20 12.57 8.33
C ILE A 21 -5.56 12.36 9.71
N LYS A 22 -5.68 11.13 10.23
CA LYS A 22 -5.05 10.77 11.51
C LYS A 22 -3.53 10.89 11.41
N VAL A 23 -2.93 11.59 12.37
CA VAL A 23 -1.47 11.78 12.47
C VAL A 23 -0.67 10.47 12.35
N GLY A 24 -1.19 9.36 12.89
CA GLY A 24 -0.53 8.06 12.79
C GLY A 24 -0.45 7.49 11.36
N VAL A 25 -1.39 7.85 10.48
CA VAL A 25 -1.37 7.47 9.05
C VAL A 25 -0.29 8.30 8.34
N LEU A 26 -0.31 9.62 8.52
CA LEU A 26 0.68 10.53 7.96
C LEU A 26 2.11 10.18 8.39
N ALA A 27 2.30 9.82 9.66
CA ALA A 27 3.58 9.38 10.21
C ALA A 27 4.16 8.17 9.44
N ARG A 28 3.33 7.19 9.09
CA ARG A 28 3.76 6.03 8.29
C ARG A 28 4.02 6.43 6.84
N MET A 29 3.12 7.20 6.24
CA MET A 29 3.21 7.62 4.83
C MET A 29 4.48 8.41 4.54
N TYR A 30 4.81 9.37 5.38
CA TYR A 30 5.99 10.22 5.21
C TYR A 30 7.22 9.73 5.97
N THR A 31 7.12 8.63 6.73
CA THR A 31 8.19 8.09 7.58
C THR A 31 8.71 9.14 8.59
N ILE A 32 7.78 9.81 9.26
CA ILE A 32 8.04 10.90 10.22
C ILE A 32 7.47 10.52 11.58
N HIS A 33 8.18 10.88 12.65
CA HIS A 33 7.69 10.63 14.00
C HIS A 33 6.38 11.40 14.26
N PRO A 34 5.33 10.76 14.84
CA PRO A 34 4.03 11.41 15.05
C PRO A 34 4.12 12.73 15.82
N GLU A 35 5.03 12.83 16.78
CA GLU A 35 5.21 14.05 17.58
C GLU A 35 5.74 15.22 16.74
N THR A 36 6.58 14.95 15.74
CA THR A 36 7.07 15.98 14.82
C THR A 36 5.92 16.59 14.02
N ILE A 37 4.99 15.76 13.56
CA ILE A 37 3.78 16.21 12.85
C ILE A 37 2.89 17.05 13.78
N ARG A 38 2.71 16.63 15.05
CA ARG A 38 1.95 17.42 16.04
C ARG A 38 2.59 18.77 16.31
N GLY A 39 3.92 18.85 16.33
CA GLY A 39 4.65 20.12 16.41
C GLY A 39 4.32 21.04 15.23
N TRP A 40 4.42 20.54 14.00
CA TRP A 40 4.13 21.32 12.80
C TRP A 40 2.69 21.80 12.72
N ILE A 41 1.72 20.98 13.14
CA ILE A 41 0.32 21.38 13.22
C ILE A 41 0.18 22.57 14.19
N ARG A 42 0.82 22.55 15.36
CA ARG A 42 0.74 23.69 16.29
C ARG A 42 1.39 24.95 15.73
N GLU A 43 2.50 24.81 15.01
CA GLU A 43 3.24 25.92 14.43
C GLU A 43 2.51 26.59 13.25
N HIS A 44 1.86 25.82 12.38
CA HIS A 44 1.37 26.33 11.08
C HIS A 44 -0.17 26.36 10.98
N ARG A 45 -0.91 25.87 11.99
CA ARG A 45 -2.39 25.84 11.94
C ARG A 45 -3.01 27.22 11.76
N ASP A 46 -2.42 28.25 12.34
CA ASP A 46 -2.96 29.60 12.28
C ASP A 46 -2.60 30.33 10.97
N GLU A 47 -1.63 29.80 10.22
CA GLU A 47 -1.19 30.33 8.92
C GLU A 47 -2.02 29.78 7.75
N ILE A 48 -2.67 28.63 7.93
CA ILE A 48 -3.44 27.94 6.88
C ILE A 48 -4.89 28.43 6.91
N THR A 49 -5.34 29.05 5.83
CA THR A 49 -6.74 29.44 5.66
C THR A 49 -7.62 28.23 5.36
N PRO A 50 -8.92 28.27 5.69
CA PRO A 50 -9.85 27.16 5.41
C PRO A 50 -9.91 26.75 3.93
N ASP A 51 -9.68 27.70 3.01
CA ASP A 51 -9.67 27.47 1.57
C ASP A 51 -8.45 26.66 1.09
N GLU A 52 -7.37 26.62 1.88
CA GLU A 52 -6.17 25.86 1.59
C GLU A 52 -6.20 24.43 2.13
N ILE A 53 -7.23 24.07 2.90
CA ILE A 53 -7.43 22.72 3.40
C ILE A 53 -8.04 21.91 2.23
N PRO A 54 -7.37 20.83 1.77
CA PRO A 54 -7.90 19.98 0.72
C PRO A 54 -9.31 19.52 1.11
N LEU A 55 -10.28 19.77 0.22
CA LEU A 55 -11.64 19.31 0.44
C LEU A 55 -11.63 17.80 0.63
N ALA A 56 -12.38 17.34 1.62
CA ALA A 56 -12.48 15.92 1.98
C ALA A 56 -12.79 15.00 0.79
N ASP A 57 -13.35 15.52 -0.30
CA ASP A 57 -13.63 14.77 -1.54
C ASP A 57 -12.39 14.19 -2.22
N GLU A 58 -11.27 14.91 -2.30
CA GLU A 58 -10.04 14.36 -2.90
C GLU A 58 -9.50 13.20 -2.05
N HIS A 59 -9.64 13.31 -0.74
CA HIS A 59 -9.21 12.27 0.19
C HIS A 59 -10.14 11.04 0.16
N VAL A 60 -11.46 11.25 0.06
CA VAL A 60 -12.43 10.17 -0.13
C VAL A 60 -12.15 9.42 -1.43
N GLN A 61 -11.81 10.14 -2.51
CA GLN A 61 -11.44 9.53 -3.78
C GLN A 61 -10.16 8.69 -3.67
N GLU A 62 -9.14 9.17 -2.95
CA GLU A 62 -7.91 8.41 -2.74
C GLU A 62 -8.13 7.16 -1.87
N LEU A 63 -8.97 7.24 -0.84
CA LEU A 63 -9.36 6.07 -0.04
C LEU A 63 -10.11 5.02 -0.88
N GLN A 64 -11.03 5.46 -1.75
CA GLN A 64 -11.72 4.56 -2.69
C GLN A 64 -10.75 3.90 -3.65
N ARG A 65 -9.78 4.66 -4.17
CA ARG A 65 -8.73 4.14 -5.05
C ARG A 65 -7.88 3.08 -4.36
N LEU A 66 -7.47 3.33 -3.11
CA LEU A 66 -6.69 2.37 -2.31
C LEU A 66 -7.47 1.08 -2.08
N GLN A 67 -8.76 1.18 -1.72
CA GLN A 67 -9.62 0.02 -1.51
C GLN A 67 -9.78 -0.80 -2.80
N GLU A 68 -9.86 -0.14 -3.96
CA GLU A 68 -9.90 -0.83 -5.25
C GLU A 68 -8.59 -1.56 -5.56
N VAL A 69 -7.45 -0.93 -5.27
CA VAL A 69 -6.12 -1.54 -5.44
C VAL A 69 -5.96 -2.76 -4.52
N GLU A 70 -6.37 -2.67 -3.26
CA GLU A 70 -6.36 -3.80 -2.33
C GLU A 70 -7.21 -4.97 -2.84
N SER A 71 -8.44 -4.69 -3.31
CA SER A 71 -9.31 -5.72 -3.88
C SER A 71 -8.71 -6.39 -5.11
N ARG A 72 -8.06 -5.61 -6.00
CA ARG A 72 -7.37 -6.15 -7.17
C ARG A 72 -6.16 -7.00 -6.77
N TYR A 73 -5.42 -6.59 -5.75
CA TYR A 73 -4.28 -7.33 -5.22
C TYR A 73 -4.70 -8.67 -4.61
N GLU A 74 -5.73 -8.70 -3.77
CA GLU A 74 -6.25 -9.96 -3.19
C GLU A 74 -6.68 -10.95 -4.26
N LYS A 75 -7.38 -10.48 -5.30
CA LYS A 75 -7.77 -11.30 -6.45
C LYS A 75 -6.54 -11.84 -7.20
N ALA A 76 -5.53 -10.99 -7.42
CA ALA A 76 -4.31 -11.41 -8.11
C ALA A 76 -3.53 -12.46 -7.32
N VAL A 77 -3.39 -12.30 -6.00
CA VAL A 77 -2.73 -13.27 -5.11
C VAL A 77 -3.45 -14.62 -5.15
N LYS A 78 -4.79 -14.62 -5.12
CA LYS A 78 -5.57 -15.85 -5.21
C LYS A 78 -5.32 -16.58 -6.53
N VAL A 79 -5.44 -15.89 -7.65
CA VAL A 79 -5.22 -16.47 -8.99
C VAL A 79 -3.78 -16.97 -9.13
N LEU A 80 -2.81 -16.23 -8.59
CA LEU A 80 -1.41 -16.65 -8.60
C LEU A 80 -1.21 -17.95 -7.82
N GLY A 81 -1.78 -18.07 -6.61
CA GLY A 81 -1.69 -19.29 -5.80
C GLY A 81 -2.32 -20.50 -6.48
N GLU A 82 -3.47 -20.32 -7.16
CA GLU A 82 -4.10 -21.38 -7.96
C GLU A 82 -3.16 -21.85 -9.10
N LYS A 83 -2.47 -20.92 -9.76
CA LYS A 83 -1.50 -21.22 -10.82
C LYS A 83 -0.22 -21.87 -10.31
N GLU A 84 0.27 -21.46 -9.16
CA GLU A 84 1.43 -22.09 -8.52
C GLU A 84 1.14 -23.54 -8.14
N LEU A 85 -0.05 -23.83 -7.60
CA LEU A 85 -0.49 -25.19 -7.30
C LEU A 85 -0.58 -26.05 -8.56
N GLU A 86 -1.18 -25.53 -9.63
CA GLU A 86 -1.26 -26.22 -10.93
C GLU A 86 0.15 -26.58 -11.45
N ILE A 87 1.10 -25.62 -11.37
CA ILE A 87 2.49 -25.83 -11.77
C ILE A 87 3.18 -26.90 -10.90
N GLU A 88 2.96 -26.89 -9.58
CA GLU A 88 3.51 -27.88 -8.64
C GLU A 88 3.06 -29.30 -9.04
N ILE A 89 1.76 -29.49 -9.29
CA ILE A 89 1.18 -30.76 -9.72
C ILE A 89 1.79 -31.20 -11.05
N LEU A 90 1.87 -30.31 -12.05
CA LEU A 90 2.46 -30.63 -13.35
C LEU A 90 3.94 -31.03 -13.23
N ARG A 91 4.71 -30.34 -12.36
CA ARG A 91 6.10 -30.69 -12.07
C ARG A 91 6.21 -32.06 -11.41
N GLU A 92 5.31 -32.39 -10.49
CA GLU A 92 5.29 -33.71 -9.85
C GLU A 92 5.01 -34.82 -10.88
N LEU A 93 4.05 -34.61 -11.79
CA LEU A 93 3.74 -35.56 -12.86
C LEU A 93 4.93 -35.78 -13.80
N LEU A 94 5.69 -34.73 -14.14
CA LEU A 94 6.90 -34.87 -14.95
C LEU A 94 8.05 -35.58 -14.22
N LYS A 95 8.16 -35.40 -12.90
CA LYS A 95 9.14 -36.11 -12.06
C LYS A 95 8.84 -37.61 -11.96
N LYS A 96 7.57 -38.03 -12.11
CA LYS A 96 7.16 -39.44 -12.23
C LYS A 96 7.58 -40.00 -13.59
N LYS A 97 8.89 -40.06 -13.84
CA LYS A 97 9.48 -40.69 -15.02
C LYS A 97 9.33 -42.21 -14.86
N ASN A 98 8.26 -42.74 -15.46
CA ASN A 98 7.96 -44.14 -15.78
C ASN A 98 6.80 -44.81 -14.99
N PRO A 99 5.52 -44.43 -15.24
CA PRO A 99 4.38 -45.28 -14.91
C PRO A 99 4.18 -46.33 -16.02
N ALA A 100 4.59 -47.57 -15.74
CA ALA A 100 4.15 -48.80 -16.40
C ALA A 100 4.15 -48.85 -17.95
N TYR A 101 5.33 -48.96 -18.58
CA TYR A 101 5.41 -49.69 -19.86
C TYR A 101 5.55 -51.18 -19.57
N LEU A 102 4.61 -52.00 -20.08
CA LEU A 102 4.74 -53.45 -20.11
C LEU A 102 6.04 -53.79 -20.83
N LYS A 103 7.00 -54.39 -20.11
CA LYS A 103 8.18 -54.97 -20.75
C LYS A 103 7.69 -56.11 -21.66
N PRO A 104 8.07 -56.16 -22.94
CA PRO A 104 7.69 -57.27 -23.80
C PRO A 104 8.36 -58.54 -23.26
N THR A 105 7.54 -59.49 -22.85
CA THR A 105 7.99 -60.84 -22.49
C THR A 105 8.52 -61.53 -23.73
N LYS A 106 9.81 -61.89 -23.73
CA LYS A 106 10.42 -62.88 -24.61
C LYS A 106 11.23 -63.84 -23.74
#